data_AF-A0A3M1HZM2-F1
#
_entry.id   AF-A0A3M1HZM2-F1
#
_cell.length_a   1.000
_cell.length_b   1.000
_cell.length_c   1.000
_cell.angle_alpha   90.00
_cell.angle_beta   90.00
_cell.angle_gamma   90.00
#
_symmetry.space_group_name_H-M   'P 1'
#
loop_
_entity.id
_entity.type
_entity.pdbx_description
1 polymer ?
#
loop_
_entity_poly.entity_id
_entity_poly.type
_entity_poly.pdbx_seq_one_letter_code
_entity_poly.pdbx_strand_id
1 'polypeptide(L)'
;RFATRVMADATREVLESAGLSLSDVQWVIPHQANYRIIEAAARGLDLPMDRFIINLDRYGNTSTASIPMAACEAVEKGQLKAGDTIVLVGFGAGLTWGALVAKWTGPLPTTRRVYPSWYRFLARLRSALRRLDRFVERVIWGRRA
;
A
#
# COMPACT_ATOMS: atom_id res chain seq x y z
N ARG A 1 -2.60 8.41 17.47
CA ARG A 1 -1.29 8.38 18.16
C ARG A 1 -0.57 7.04 18.05
N PHE A 2 -1.28 5.89 18.08
CA PHE A 2 -0.65 4.56 17.95
C PHE A 2 0.05 4.35 16.59
N ALA A 3 -0.71 4.44 15.49
CA ALA A 3 -0.20 4.19 14.14
C ALA A 3 1.03 5.04 13.75
N THR A 4 1.11 6.27 14.25
CA THR A 4 2.21 7.20 13.95
C THR A 4 3.51 6.80 14.64
N ARG A 5 3.45 6.26 15.86
CA ARG A 5 4.65 5.77 16.57
C ARG A 5 5.11 4.44 16.00
N VAL A 6 4.17 3.52 15.82
CA VAL A 6 4.46 2.15 15.42
C VAL A 6 5.18 2.04 14.08
N MET A 7 4.88 2.89 13.10
CA MET A 7 5.64 2.87 11.83
C MET A 7 7.10 3.31 12.02
N ALA A 8 7.35 4.34 12.84
CA ALA A 8 8.71 4.80 13.10
C ALA A 8 9.48 3.77 13.95
N ASP A 9 8.86 3.25 15.00
CA ASP A 9 9.44 2.26 15.91
C ASP A 9 9.79 0.97 15.15
N ALA A 10 8.85 0.41 14.38
CA ALA A 10 9.08 -0.80 13.58
C ALA A 10 10.18 -0.60 12.52
N THR A 11 10.27 0.60 11.93
CA THR A 11 11.34 0.94 10.99
C THR A 11 12.70 0.96 11.68
N ARG A 12 12.80 1.53 12.89
CA ARG A 12 14.07 1.54 13.64
C ARG A 12 14.47 0.12 14.06
N GLU A 13 13.52 -0.65 14.58
CA GLU A 13 13.73 -2.03 15.04
C GLU A 13 14.23 -2.94 13.91
N VAL A 14 13.64 -2.84 12.70
CA VAL A 14 14.07 -3.68 11.58
C VAL A 14 15.46 -3.28 11.05
N LEU A 15 15.81 -2.00 11.12
CA LEU A 15 17.14 -1.53 10.72
C LEU A 15 18.21 -1.95 11.73
N GLU A 16 17.92 -1.80 13.03
CA GLU A 16 18.79 -2.28 14.10
C GLU A 16 19.04 -3.79 13.97
N SER A 17 17.97 -4.57 13.73
CA SER A 17 18.07 -6.02 13.50
C SER A 17 18.92 -6.38 12.27
N ALA A 18 19.03 -5.48 11.29
CA ALA A 18 19.84 -5.66 10.10
C ALA A 18 21.26 -5.03 10.21
N GLY A 19 21.59 -4.40 11.34
CA GLY A 19 22.84 -3.66 11.51
C GLY A 19 22.95 -2.43 10.59
N LEU A 20 21.82 -1.85 10.20
CA LEU A 20 21.74 -0.69 9.31
C LEU A 20 21.25 0.55 10.07
N SER A 21 21.54 1.71 9.51
CA SER A 21 21.05 3.00 9.99
C SER A 21 20.05 3.61 9.00
N LEU A 22 19.36 4.67 9.42
CA LEU A 22 18.44 5.40 8.54
C LEU A 22 19.14 6.05 7.35
N SER A 23 20.44 6.39 7.47
CA SER A 23 21.20 6.95 6.35
C SER A 23 21.44 5.93 5.24
N ASP A 24 21.43 4.64 5.55
CA ASP A 24 21.60 3.56 4.57
C ASP A 24 20.32 3.30 3.75
N VAL A 25 19.16 3.78 4.20
CA VAL A 25 17.84 3.48 3.61
C VAL A 25 17.46 4.47 2.54
N GLN A 26 17.52 4.07 1.27
CA GLN A 26 17.19 4.92 0.14
C GLN A 26 15.71 5.31 0.07
N TRP A 27 14.79 4.38 0.38
CA TRP A 27 13.35 4.62 0.31
C TRP A 27 12.59 3.96 1.47
N VAL A 28 11.59 4.66 1.99
CA VAL A 28 10.57 4.08 2.87
C VAL A 28 9.25 3.97 2.09
N ILE A 29 8.66 2.77 2.05
CA ILE A 29 7.39 2.49 1.37
C ILE A 29 6.36 2.11 2.44
N PRO A 30 5.61 3.10 2.97
CA PRO A 30 4.67 2.87 4.05
C PRO A 30 3.34 2.33 3.53
N HIS A 31 2.56 1.73 4.44
CA HIS A 31 1.13 1.52 4.22
C HIS A 31 0.43 2.88 3.99
N GLN A 32 -0.27 2.98 2.86
CA GLN A 32 -0.96 4.19 2.41
C GLN A 32 -2.31 4.35 3.14
N ALA A 33 -2.29 4.59 4.45
CA ALA A 33 -3.52 4.75 5.24
C ALA A 33 -4.05 6.20 5.22
N ASN A 34 -3.17 7.14 5.52
CA ASN A 34 -3.47 8.57 5.64
C ASN A 34 -2.17 9.36 5.57
N TYR A 35 -2.16 10.46 4.80
CA TYR A 35 -0.98 11.29 4.62
C TYR A 35 -0.40 11.81 5.95
N ARG A 36 -1.25 12.24 6.90
CA ARG A 36 -0.82 12.74 8.21
C ARG A 36 -0.14 11.68 9.06
N ILE A 37 -0.47 10.40 8.85
CA ILE A 37 0.17 9.28 9.56
C ILE A 37 1.58 9.06 9.01
N ILE A 38 1.74 9.11 7.68
CA ILE A 38 3.05 9.03 7.01
C ILE A 38 3.93 10.21 7.42
N GLU A 39 3.38 11.42 7.41
CA GLU A 39 4.09 12.64 7.83
C GLU A 39 4.55 12.58 9.29
N ALA A 40 3.72 12.04 10.18
CA ALA A 40 4.12 11.84 11.57
C ALA A 40 5.23 10.79 11.73
N ALA A 41 5.23 9.73 10.92
CA ALA A 41 6.31 8.76 10.91
C ALA A 41 7.61 9.34 10.33
N ALA A 42 7.54 10.15 9.28
CA ALA A 42 8.67 10.88 8.72
C ALA A 42 9.34 11.77 9.78
N ARG A 43 8.53 12.56 10.53
CA ARG A 43 9.03 13.32 11.68
C ARG A 43 9.61 12.43 12.78
N GLY A 44 8.99 11.29 13.09
CA GLY A 44 9.49 10.35 14.10
C GLY A 44 10.80 9.66 13.69
N LEU A 45 11.07 9.58 12.39
CA LEU A 45 12.31 9.04 11.83
C LEU A 45 13.36 10.12 11.54
N ASP A 46 13.02 11.40 11.68
CA ASP A 46 13.86 12.52 11.23
C ASP A 46 14.28 12.38 9.75
N LEU A 47 13.33 11.95 8.92
CA LEU A 47 13.51 11.80 7.49
C LEU A 47 12.63 12.80 6.73
N PRO A 48 13.14 13.41 5.65
CA PRO A 48 12.31 14.25 4.79
C PRO A 48 11.25 13.42 4.05
N MET A 49 10.12 14.05 3.75
CA MET A 49 8.99 13.37 3.09
C MET A 49 9.32 12.86 1.67
N ASP A 50 10.34 13.41 1.02
CA ASP A 50 10.82 12.97 -0.29
C ASP A 50 11.55 11.60 -0.24
N ARG A 51 11.86 11.07 0.94
CA ARG A 51 12.35 9.69 1.15
C ARG A 51 11.22 8.67 1.24
N PHE A 52 9.96 9.11 1.17
CA PHE A 52 8.78 8.25 1.26
C PHE A 52 8.11 8.10 -0.10
N ILE A 53 7.86 6.85 -0.50
CA ILE A 53 7.07 6.56 -1.70
C ILE A 53 5.59 6.64 -1.34
N ILE A 54 4.89 7.63 -1.91
CA ILE A 54 3.49 7.95 -1.60
C ILE A 54 2.68 8.05 -2.89
N ASN A 55 1.55 7.36 -2.93
CA ASN A 55 0.57 7.45 -4.03
C ASN A 55 -0.88 7.54 -3.53
N LEU A 56 -1.03 7.88 -2.25
CA LEU A 56 -2.31 8.04 -1.56
C LEU A 56 -3.25 9.03 -2.26
N ASP A 57 -2.69 10.07 -2.89
CA ASP A 57 -3.42 11.08 -3.66
C ASP A 57 -4.21 10.49 -4.83
N ARG A 58 -3.74 9.37 -5.40
CA ARG A 58 -4.37 8.70 -6.56
C ARG A 58 -5.29 7.55 -6.19
N TYR A 59 -4.92 6.75 -5.19
CA TYR A 59 -5.64 5.50 -4.88
C TYR A 59 -6.29 5.47 -3.49
N GLY A 60 -5.96 6.41 -2.61
CA GLY A 60 -6.35 6.35 -1.21
C GLY A 60 -5.84 5.08 -0.52
N ASN A 61 -6.57 4.63 0.49
CA ASN A 61 -6.21 3.44 1.26
C ASN A 61 -6.72 2.16 0.59
N THR A 62 -5.80 1.36 0.05
CA THR A 62 -6.06 0.05 -0.56
C THR A 62 -5.68 -1.14 0.34
N SER A 63 -5.60 -0.92 1.65
CA SER A 63 -5.23 -1.93 2.66
C SER A 63 -3.88 -2.60 2.33
N THR A 64 -3.83 -3.92 2.24
CA THR A 64 -2.64 -4.71 1.95
C THR A 64 -2.03 -4.42 0.57
N ALA A 65 -2.83 -3.95 -0.39
CA ALA A 65 -2.34 -3.62 -1.74
C ALA A 65 -1.52 -2.32 -1.78
N SER A 66 -1.63 -1.47 -0.75
CA SER A 66 -1.05 -0.13 -0.75
C SER A 66 0.47 -0.12 -0.91
N ILE A 67 1.19 -1.00 -0.20
CA ILE A 67 2.66 -1.08 -0.26
C ILE A 67 3.14 -1.59 -1.64
N PRO A 68 2.69 -2.75 -2.14
CA PRO A 68 3.16 -3.25 -3.44
C PRO A 68 2.73 -2.35 -4.60
N MET A 69 1.56 -1.70 -4.55
CA MET A 69 1.16 -0.72 -5.57
C MET A 69 2.11 0.48 -5.60
N ALA A 70 2.45 1.04 -4.43
CA ALA A 70 3.40 2.14 -4.32
C ALA A 70 4.80 1.74 -4.84
N ALA A 71 5.28 0.55 -4.46
CA ALA A 71 6.55 0.03 -4.96
C ALA A 71 6.55 -0.17 -6.49
N CYS A 72 5.49 -0.76 -7.05
CA CYS A 72 5.35 -0.97 -8.49
C CYS A 72 5.46 0.34 -9.27
N GLU A 73 4.73 1.38 -8.84
CA GLU A 73 4.80 2.68 -9.50
C GLU A 73 6.15 3.38 -9.32
N ALA A 74 6.81 3.22 -8.17
CA ALA A 74 8.15 3.77 -7.98
C ALA A 74 9.16 3.14 -8.93
N VAL A 75 9.02 1.84 -9.22
CA VAL A 75 9.81 1.14 -10.24
C VAL A 75 9.48 1.67 -11.63
N GLU A 76 8.18 1.79 -11.98
CA GLU A 76 7.73 2.33 -13.29
C GLU A 76 8.22 3.76 -13.53
N LYS A 77 8.32 4.58 -12.48
CA LYS A 77 8.84 5.95 -12.53
C LYS A 77 10.37 6.04 -12.46
N GLY A 78 11.07 4.92 -12.31
CA GLY A 78 12.53 4.89 -12.17
C GLY A 78 13.06 5.49 -10.85
N GLN A 79 12.20 5.64 -9.84
CA GLN A 79 12.57 6.11 -8.50
C GLN A 79 13.30 5.01 -7.72
N LEU A 80 12.76 3.79 -7.76
CA LEU A 80 13.31 2.62 -7.08
C LEU A 80 14.25 1.85 -8.02
N LYS A 81 15.53 1.72 -7.64
CA LYS A 81 16.60 1.17 -8.48
C LYS A 81 17.23 -0.05 -7.84
N ALA A 82 17.80 -0.92 -8.68
CA ALA A 82 18.59 -2.04 -8.21
C ALA A 82 19.77 -1.54 -7.36
N GLY A 83 19.96 -2.14 -6.19
CA GLY A 83 20.96 -1.73 -5.20
C GLY A 83 20.39 -0.86 -4.08
N ASP A 84 19.22 -0.22 -4.26
CA ASP A 84 18.60 0.60 -3.23
C ASP A 84 18.26 -0.23 -1.98
N THR A 85 18.66 0.24 -0.81
CA THR A 85 18.13 -0.30 0.46
C THR A 85 16.76 0.32 0.70
N ILE A 86 15.74 -0.50 0.92
CA ILE A 86 14.38 -0.03 1.16
C ILE A 86 13.83 -0.57 2.47
N VAL A 87 12.91 0.20 3.07
CA VAL A 87 12.06 -0.26 4.15
C VAL A 87 10.62 -0.30 3.67
N LEU A 88 9.97 -1.46 3.78
CA LEU A 88 8.53 -1.62 3.67
C LEU A 88 7.96 -1.62 5.09
N VAL A 89 6.97 -0.76 5.38
CA VAL A 89 6.40 -0.68 6.73
C VAL A 89 4.89 -0.56 6.68
N GLY A 90 4.19 -1.32 7.52
CA GLY A 90 2.73 -1.32 7.53
C GLY A 90 2.13 -1.51 8.91
N PHE A 91 0.86 -1.13 9.02
CA PHE A 91 0.02 -1.38 10.18
C PHE A 91 -1.43 -1.60 9.72
N GLY A 92 -2.24 -2.26 10.54
CA GLY A 92 -3.62 -2.60 10.19
C GLY A 92 -4.49 -2.99 11.38
N ALA A 93 -5.72 -3.38 11.07
CA ALA A 93 -6.69 -3.85 12.06
C ALA A 93 -6.15 -5.09 12.80
N GLY A 94 -6.42 -5.17 14.11
CA GLY A 94 -5.85 -6.18 15.00
C GLY A 94 -5.71 -5.68 16.44
N LEU A 95 -4.76 -4.80 16.78
CA LEU A 95 -3.80 -4.07 15.95
C LEU A 95 -2.63 -4.97 15.48
N THR A 96 -2.24 -4.82 14.22
CA THR A 96 -1.08 -5.50 13.62
C THR A 96 -0.13 -4.47 13.01
N TRP A 97 1.17 -4.77 13.01
CA TRP A 97 2.20 -3.96 12.38
C TRP A 97 3.43 -4.79 12.07
N GLY A 98 4.27 -4.26 11.18
CA GLY A 98 5.54 -4.88 10.85
C GLY A 98 6.31 -4.03 9.85
N ALA A 99 7.62 -4.26 9.82
CA ALA A 99 8.52 -3.67 8.84
C ALA A 99 9.46 -4.73 8.27
N LEU A 100 9.94 -4.49 7.07
CA LEU A 100 10.94 -5.29 6.37
C LEU A 100 11.97 -4.32 5.79
N VAL A 101 13.26 -4.55 6.08
CA VAL A 101 14.35 -3.94 5.31
C VAL A 101 14.85 -4.94 4.29
N ALA A 102 15.08 -4.48 3.06
CA ALA A 102 15.61 -5.31 1.99
C ALA A 102 16.47 -4.49 1.04
N LYS A 103 17.44 -5.15 0.41
CA LYS A 103 18.14 -4.59 -0.75
C LYS A 103 17.33 -4.91 -2.00
N TRP A 104 16.91 -3.89 -2.72
CA TRP A 104 16.14 -4.06 -3.95
C TRP A 104 17.05 -4.60 -5.06
N THR A 105 16.77 -5.79 -5.57
CA THR A 105 17.63 -6.45 -6.58
C THR A 105 17.06 -6.42 -7.99
N GLY A 106 15.76 -6.16 -8.16
CA GLY A 106 15.11 -6.20 -9.47
C GLY A 106 15.19 -4.86 -10.23
N PRO A 107 15.08 -4.88 -11.56
CA PRO A 107 13.96 -4.18 -12.19
C PRO A 107 12.69 -5.03 -12.00
N LEU A 108 11.48 -4.48 -12.24
CA LEU A 108 10.43 -5.11 -13.05
C LEU A 108 9.10 -4.33 -12.94
N PRO A 109 8.64 -3.78 -14.07
CA PRO A 109 7.27 -4.03 -14.53
C PRO A 109 7.38 -4.89 -15.78
N THR A 110 6.79 -6.09 -15.77
CA THR A 110 6.58 -6.82 -17.02
C THR A 110 5.49 -6.12 -17.81
N THR A 111 5.67 -5.97 -19.12
CA THR A 111 4.70 -5.36 -20.05
C THR A 111 3.48 -6.24 -20.30
N ARG A 112 3.01 -7.02 -19.32
CA ARG A 112 1.78 -7.79 -19.48
C ARG A 112 0.59 -6.84 -19.40
N ARG A 113 0.26 -6.21 -20.54
CA ARG A 113 -0.97 -5.46 -20.72
C ARG A 113 -2.14 -6.42 -20.54
N VAL A 114 -2.78 -6.38 -19.38
CA VAL A 114 -4.10 -6.97 -19.21
C VAL A 114 -5.06 -6.09 -20.00
N TYR A 115 -5.76 -6.66 -20.98
CA TYR A 115 -6.82 -5.99 -21.74
C TYR A 115 -8.18 -6.34 -21.13
N PRO A 116 -8.67 -5.57 -20.16
CA PRO A 116 -9.87 -5.92 -19.41
C PRO A 116 -11.17 -5.69 -20.17
N SER A 117 -11.12 -5.14 -21.39
CA SER A 117 -12.29 -4.66 -22.13
C SER A 117 -13.39 -5.72 -22.25
N TRP A 118 -13.03 -6.96 -22.58
CA TRP A 118 -13.99 -8.05 -22.76
C TRP A 118 -14.65 -8.47 -21.44
N TYR A 119 -13.90 -8.55 -20.32
CA TYR A 119 -14.48 -8.97 -19.05
C TYR A 119 -15.23 -7.82 -18.34
N ARG A 120 -14.93 -6.56 -18.63
CA ARG A 120 -15.62 -5.39 -18.03
C ARG A 120 -17.11 -5.39 -18.36
N PHE A 121 -17.47 -5.75 -19.59
CA PHE A 121 -18.88 -5.89 -19.98
C PHE A 121 -19.56 -7.00 -19.17
N LEU A 122 -18.96 -8.19 -19.11
CA LEU A 122 -19.49 -9.33 -18.35
C LEU A 122 -19.58 -9.03 -16.85
N ALA A 123 -18.60 -8.34 -16.27
CA ALA A 123 -18.60 -7.92 -14.88
C ALA A 123 -19.72 -6.91 -14.60
N ARG A 124 -19.97 -5.96 -15.51
CA ARG A 124 -21.09 -5.01 -15.43
C ARG A 124 -22.43 -5.72 -15.51
N LEU A 125 -22.60 -6.65 -16.46
CA LEU A 125 -23.81 -7.45 -16.59
C LEU A 125 -24.07 -8.30 -15.35
N ARG A 126 -23.06 -9.03 -14.85
CA ARG A 126 -23.14 -9.80 -13.61
C ARG A 126 -23.51 -8.92 -12.41
N SER A 127 -22.94 -7.72 -12.31
CA SER A 127 -23.27 -6.76 -11.24
C SER A 127 -24.73 -6.27 -11.34
N ALA A 128 -25.21 -5.98 -12.55
CA ALA A 128 -26.59 -5.59 -12.79
C ALA A 128 -27.56 -6.73 -12.45
N LEU A 129 -27.28 -7.96 -12.89
CA LEU A 129 -28.07 -9.15 -12.55
C LEU A 129 -28.13 -9.36 -11.03
N ARG A 130 -27.00 -9.24 -10.31
CA ARG A 130 -26.98 -9.34 -8.84
C ARG A 130 -27.72 -8.19 -8.15
N ARG A 131 -27.77 -7.00 -8.74
CA ARG A 131 -28.58 -5.88 -8.20
C ARG A 131 -30.06 -6.13 -8.42
N LEU A 132 -30.43 -6.66 -9.58
CA LEU A 132 -31.80 -7.04 -9.89
C LEU A 132 -32.26 -8.17 -8.99
N ASP A 133 -31.45 -9.22 -8.82
CA ASP A 133 -31.70 -10.34 -7.93
C ASP A 133 -31.98 -9.85 -6.49
N ARG A 134 -31.09 -9.02 -5.92
CA ARG A 134 -31.32 -8.40 -4.61
C ARG A 134 -32.55 -7.47 -4.56
N PHE A 135 -32.92 -6.84 -5.67
CA PHE A 135 -34.13 -6.03 -5.76
C PHE A 135 -35.37 -6.91 -5.76
N VAL A 136 -35.36 -7.99 -6.56
CA VAL A 136 -36.43 -8.99 -6.63
C VAL A 136 -36.59 -9.70 -5.29
N GLU A 137 -35.52 -10.14 -4.65
CA GLU A 137 -35.54 -10.66 -3.28
C GLU A 137 -36.20 -9.66 -2.32
N ARG A 138 -35.86 -8.37 -2.44
CA ARG A 138 -36.44 -7.32 -1.60
C ARG A 138 -37.91 -7.08 -1.89
N VAL A 139 -38.36 -7.20 -3.13
CA VAL A 139 -39.76 -6.98 -3.54
C VAL A 139 -40.63 -8.19 -3.18
N ILE A 140 -40.14 -9.41 -3.40
CA ILE A 140 -40.89 -10.65 -3.16
C ILE A 140 -40.90 -11.01 -1.68
N TRP A 141 -39.73 -10.99 -1.03
CA TRP A 141 -39.59 -11.39 0.37
C TRP A 141 -39.53 -10.22 1.35
N GLY A 142 -39.76 -8.99 0.87
CA GLY A 142 -40.00 -7.79 1.67
C GLY A 142 -39.31 -7.86 3.02
N ARG A 143 -37.97 -7.68 3.05
CA ARG A 143 -37.18 -7.81 4.30
C ARG A 143 -37.95 -7.05 5.39
N ARG A 144 -38.58 -7.82 6.28
CA ARG A 144 -38.93 -7.40 7.64
C ARG A 144 -37.58 -7.15 8.31
N ALA A 145 -37.07 -5.93 8.16
CA ALA A 145 -36.28 -5.32 9.20
C ALA A 145 -37.27 -4.61 10.13
#